data_AF-A0A2W7AEK0-F1
#
_entry.id   AF-A0A2W7AEK0-F1
#
_cell.length_a   1.000
_cell.length_b   1.000
_cell.length_c   1.000
_cell.angle_alpha   90.00
_cell.angle_beta   90.00
_cell.angle_gamma   90.00
#
_symmetry.space_group_name_H-M   'P 1'
#
loop_
_entity.id
_entity.type
_entity.pdbx_description
1 polymer ?
#
loop_
_entity_poly.entity_id
_entity_poly.type
_entity_poly.pdbx_seq_one_letter_code
_entity_poly.pdbx_strand_id
1 'polypeptide(L)'
;MISNRLFSKVLMIFLGASIPLSTQAVVNAAETCQAFRLLSGSGYEVRKSVSSTGVTPGVRNNWDTDFVVPPATRFTRYIATITSQTPENYNVIINFRFGDNTAQQVFRRDGVRLVGGVPFQIIGEPPSSARQPIQINTNIRGRQGATYRVGVSGCTKQ
;
A
#
# COMPACT_ATOMS: atom_id res chain seq x y z
N MET A 1 -56.84 -24.25 64.49
CA MET A 1 -56.20 -24.59 65.78
C MET A 1 -54.75 -24.97 65.49
N ILE A 2 -53.79 -24.33 66.18
CA ILE A 2 -52.39 -24.76 66.41
C ILE A 2 -51.49 -24.70 65.15
N SER A 3 -50.23 -24.27 65.12
CA SER A 3 -49.28 -23.49 65.95
C SER A 3 -47.98 -23.59 65.12
N ASN A 4 -47.48 -22.50 64.54
CA ASN A 4 -46.37 -21.68 65.06
C ASN A 4 -44.95 -22.27 64.87
N ARG A 5 -44.04 -21.39 64.43
CA ARG A 5 -42.56 -21.43 64.47
C ARG A 5 -41.86 -22.25 63.36
N LEU A 6 -40.68 -21.90 62.84
CA LEU A 6 -39.58 -21.09 63.32
C LEU A 6 -38.73 -20.58 62.14
N PHE A 7 -38.06 -19.45 62.37
CA PHE A 7 -37.03 -18.80 61.56
C PHE A 7 -35.99 -19.74 60.95
N SER A 8 -35.56 -19.44 59.72
CA SER A 8 -34.12 -19.41 59.40
C SER A 8 -33.84 -18.47 58.22
N LYS A 9 -33.34 -17.28 58.54
CA LYS A 9 -32.79 -16.34 57.56
C LYS A 9 -31.41 -16.86 57.15
N VAL A 10 -31.33 -17.56 56.02
CA VAL A 10 -30.03 -17.89 55.41
C VAL A 10 -29.60 -16.70 54.55
N LEU A 11 -28.71 -15.88 55.11
CA LEU A 11 -28.01 -14.82 54.41
C LEU A 11 -26.93 -15.46 53.52
N MET A 12 -27.24 -15.64 52.23
CA MET A 12 -26.26 -16.04 51.22
C MET A 12 -25.36 -14.84 50.90
N ILE A 13 -24.18 -14.80 51.53
CA ILE A 13 -23.08 -13.91 51.14
C ILE A 13 -22.45 -14.50 49.88
N PHE A 14 -22.81 -13.97 48.70
CA PHE A 14 -22.10 -14.26 47.46
C PHE A 14 -20.75 -13.54 47.51
N LEU A 15 -19.66 -14.28 47.75
CA LEU A 15 -18.31 -13.82 47.44
C LEU A 15 -18.19 -13.70 45.92
N GLY A 16 -18.32 -12.47 45.42
CA GLY A 16 -18.03 -12.13 44.04
C GLY A 16 -16.53 -12.30 43.76
N ALA A 17 -16.16 -13.40 43.09
CA ALA A 17 -14.86 -13.53 42.48
C ALA A 17 -14.81 -12.65 41.23
N SER A 18 -14.39 -11.40 41.40
CA SER A 18 -14.09 -10.49 40.29
C SER A 18 -12.84 -10.99 39.55
N ILE A 19 -13.04 -11.72 38.46
CA ILE A 19 -11.97 -12.10 37.53
C ILE A 19 -11.54 -10.81 36.81
N PRO A 20 -10.29 -10.34 36.96
CA PRO A 20 -9.80 -9.23 36.16
C PRO A 20 -9.73 -9.70 34.69
N LEU A 21 -10.60 -9.15 33.86
CA LEU A 21 -10.55 -9.34 32.41
C LEU A 21 -9.33 -8.58 31.88
N SER A 22 -8.17 -9.22 31.85
CA SER A 22 -6.97 -8.66 31.23
C SER A 22 -7.19 -8.55 29.72
N THR A 23 -7.58 -7.37 29.25
CA THR A 23 -7.57 -7.03 27.83
C THR A 23 -6.12 -6.98 27.35
N GLN A 24 -5.63 -8.08 26.80
CA GLN A 24 -4.37 -8.08 26.06
C GLN A 24 -4.58 -7.21 24.82
N ALA A 25 -4.07 -5.98 24.85
CA ALA A 25 -3.97 -5.16 23.66
C ALA A 25 -3.03 -5.89 22.69
N VAL A 26 -3.58 -6.39 21.58
CA VAL A 26 -2.78 -6.94 20.50
C VAL A 26 -2.01 -5.77 19.89
N VAL A 27 -0.73 -5.65 20.26
CA VAL A 27 0.17 -4.69 19.63
C VAL A 27 0.38 -5.19 18.20
N ASN A 28 -0.29 -4.58 17.23
CA ASN A 28 0.05 -4.78 15.83
C ASN A 28 1.51 -4.34 15.65
N ALA A 29 2.38 -5.26 15.25
CA ALA A 29 3.78 -4.94 14.96
C ALA A 29 3.85 -3.76 13.98
N ALA A 30 4.68 -2.77 14.30
CA ALA A 30 4.84 -1.59 13.46
C ALA A 30 5.47 -2.00 12.12
N GLU A 31 5.02 -1.41 11.03
CA GLU A 31 5.56 -1.71 9.71
C GLU A 31 6.67 -0.72 9.35
N THR A 32 7.80 -1.23 8.85
CA THR A 32 8.92 -0.41 8.38
C THR A 32 8.89 -0.34 6.86
N CYS A 33 8.83 0.87 6.29
CA CYS A 33 8.84 1.08 4.84
C CYS A 33 10.12 1.78 4.37
N GLN A 34 10.64 1.35 3.22
CA GLN A 34 11.81 1.90 2.56
C GLN A 34 11.43 2.39 1.16
N ALA A 35 11.76 3.65 0.85
CA ALA A 35 11.58 4.22 -0.49
C ALA A 35 12.61 3.68 -1.49
N PHE A 36 12.20 3.50 -2.74
CA PHE A 36 13.01 2.92 -3.81
C PHE A 36 13.57 4.00 -4.73
N ARG A 37 14.81 3.79 -5.18
CA ARG A 37 15.47 4.72 -6.09
C ARG A 37 14.94 4.55 -7.50
N LEU A 38 14.90 5.65 -8.25
CA LEU A 38 14.67 5.59 -9.69
C LEU A 38 15.79 4.81 -10.37
N LEU A 39 15.44 3.94 -11.32
CA LEU A 39 16.42 3.23 -12.16
C LEU A 39 17.14 4.21 -13.09
N SER A 40 16.39 5.15 -13.68
CA SER A 40 16.91 6.20 -14.54
C SER A 40 16.78 7.56 -13.84
N GLY A 41 17.79 7.97 -13.09
CA GLY A 41 17.85 9.29 -12.45
C GLY A 41 18.32 9.27 -11.01
N SER A 42 18.02 10.35 -10.28
CA SER A 42 18.37 10.52 -8.87
C SER A 42 17.11 10.71 -8.01
N GLY A 43 17.18 10.32 -6.75
CA GLY A 43 16.08 10.43 -5.80
C GLY A 43 15.15 9.21 -5.77
N TYR A 44 14.04 9.39 -5.05
CA TYR A 44 13.07 8.32 -4.70
C TYR A 44 11.67 8.57 -5.27
N GLU A 45 11.53 9.67 -6.00
CA GLU A 45 10.29 10.12 -6.58
C GLU A 45 10.59 10.98 -7.80
N VAL A 46 9.73 10.90 -8.82
CA VAL A 46 9.86 11.71 -10.03
C VAL A 46 8.57 12.49 -10.29
N ARG A 47 8.74 13.75 -10.70
CA ARG A 47 7.66 14.58 -11.25
C ARG A 47 7.65 14.44 -12.76
N LYS A 48 6.50 14.13 -13.35
CA LYS A 48 6.33 13.95 -14.80
C LYS A 48 5.16 14.76 -15.32
N SER A 49 5.31 15.28 -16.54
CA SER A 49 4.22 15.80 -17.36
C SER A 49 3.93 14.78 -18.45
N VAL A 50 2.71 14.26 -18.53
CA VAL A 50 2.36 13.22 -19.51
C VAL A 50 2.65 13.72 -20.93
N SER A 51 3.48 12.97 -21.66
CA SER A 51 3.63 13.08 -23.11
C SER A 51 3.10 11.81 -23.78
N SER A 52 2.19 11.96 -24.74
CA SER A 52 1.69 10.87 -25.57
C SER A 52 2.26 10.96 -26.98
N THR A 53 2.65 9.81 -27.54
CA THR A 53 3.05 9.71 -28.95
C THR A 53 1.88 10.13 -29.85
N GLY A 54 2.14 10.92 -30.89
CA GLY A 54 1.14 11.32 -31.89
C GLY A 54 0.49 12.69 -31.70
N VAL A 55 0.71 13.37 -30.56
CA VAL A 55 0.27 14.78 -30.37
C VAL A 55 1.33 15.77 -30.85
N THR A 56 2.61 15.39 -30.77
CA THR A 56 3.74 16.18 -31.28
C THR A 56 4.64 15.27 -32.12
N PRO A 57 4.88 15.58 -33.41
CA PRO A 57 5.79 14.79 -34.24
C PRO A 57 7.18 14.67 -33.60
N GLY A 58 7.71 13.44 -33.54
CA GLY A 58 9.04 13.15 -32.98
C GLY A 58 9.11 12.99 -31.45
N VAL A 59 8.04 13.29 -30.70
CA VAL A 59 8.03 13.11 -29.24
C VAL A 59 7.62 11.68 -28.87
N ARG A 60 8.54 10.94 -28.25
CA ARG A 60 8.23 9.64 -27.62
C ARG A 60 7.40 9.87 -26.35
N ASN A 61 6.49 8.93 -26.05
CA ASN A 61 5.78 8.98 -24.79
C ASN A 61 6.75 8.80 -23.61
N ASN A 62 6.32 9.25 -22.44
CA ASN A 62 7.07 9.14 -21.20
C ASN A 62 6.27 8.40 -20.13
N TRP A 63 5.48 7.38 -20.47
CA TRP A 63 4.55 6.79 -19.50
C TRP A 63 5.24 5.92 -18.45
N ASP A 64 6.34 5.28 -18.80
CA ASP A 64 7.06 4.37 -17.93
C ASP A 64 8.01 5.08 -16.95
N THR A 65 8.03 4.60 -15.72
CA THR A 65 9.05 4.91 -14.72
C THR A 65 9.40 3.63 -13.99
N ASP A 66 10.71 3.39 -13.85
CA ASP A 66 11.24 2.20 -13.21
C ASP A 66 11.92 2.55 -11.89
N PHE A 67 11.64 1.73 -10.87
CA PHE A 67 12.21 1.83 -9.53
C PHE A 67 12.97 0.56 -9.18
N VAL A 68 14.17 0.70 -8.64
CA VAL A 68 15.03 -0.41 -8.22
C VAL A 68 14.60 -0.89 -6.85
N VAL A 69 14.28 -2.18 -6.75
CA VAL A 69 14.05 -2.82 -5.45
C VAL A 69 15.43 -3.11 -4.83
N PRO A 70 15.73 -2.60 -3.63
CA PRO A 70 16.99 -2.89 -2.95
C PRO A 70 17.20 -4.39 -2.78
N PRO A 71 18.38 -4.93 -3.10
CA PRO A 71 18.70 -6.32 -2.81
C PRO A 71 18.79 -6.54 -1.28
N ALA A 72 18.72 -7.80 -0.86
CA ALA A 72 18.82 -8.27 0.53
C ALA A 72 17.57 -8.07 1.43
N THR A 73 16.71 -7.10 1.17
CA THR A 73 15.45 -6.94 1.94
C THR A 73 14.31 -7.72 1.28
N ARG A 74 13.64 -8.59 2.05
CA ARG A 74 12.41 -9.26 1.62
C ARG A 74 11.20 -8.45 2.10
N PHE A 75 10.55 -7.75 1.18
CA PHE A 75 9.39 -6.94 1.49
C PHE A 75 8.12 -7.79 1.48
N THR A 76 7.19 -7.49 2.37
CA THR A 76 5.88 -8.15 2.45
C THR A 76 4.85 -7.47 1.56
N ARG A 77 5.03 -6.18 1.27
CA ARG A 77 4.21 -5.43 0.32
C ARG A 77 4.99 -4.29 -0.30
N TYR A 78 4.52 -3.85 -1.46
CA TYR A 78 5.05 -2.72 -2.21
C TYR A 78 3.96 -1.70 -2.44
N ILE A 79 4.31 -0.42 -2.33
CA ILE A 79 3.37 0.69 -2.42
C ILE A 79 3.85 1.64 -3.51
N ALA A 80 3.09 1.76 -4.60
CA ALA A 80 3.22 2.85 -5.54
C ALA A 80 2.33 4.01 -5.09
N THR A 81 2.92 5.19 -4.90
CA THR A 81 2.20 6.41 -4.50
C THR A 81 2.20 7.38 -5.66
N ILE A 82 1.02 7.79 -6.11
CA ILE A 82 0.82 8.74 -7.21
C ILE A 82 0.08 9.96 -6.68
N THR A 83 0.64 11.14 -6.88
CA THR A 83 0.02 12.40 -6.50
C THR A 83 -0.10 13.27 -7.73
N SER A 84 -1.33 13.45 -8.23
CA SER A 84 -1.56 14.39 -9.33
C SER A 84 -1.45 15.84 -8.83
N GLN A 85 -0.99 16.75 -9.68
CA GLN A 85 -0.94 18.17 -9.33
C GLN A 85 -2.31 18.84 -9.40
N THR A 86 -3.18 18.40 -10.32
CA THR A 86 -4.54 18.90 -10.52
C THR A 86 -5.52 17.74 -10.62
N PRO A 87 -6.82 17.95 -10.44
CA PRO A 87 -7.78 16.86 -10.63
C PRO A 87 -7.75 16.32 -12.07
N GLU A 88 -7.33 15.07 -12.29
CA GLU A 88 -7.23 14.45 -13.63
C GLU A 88 -7.52 12.94 -13.60
N ASN A 89 -7.85 12.36 -14.76
CA ASN A 89 -8.00 10.91 -14.94
C ASN A 89 -6.73 10.29 -15.52
N TYR A 90 -6.31 9.17 -14.96
CA TYR A 90 -5.12 8.43 -15.41
C TYR A 90 -5.43 6.97 -15.67
N ASN A 91 -4.75 6.40 -16.67
CA ASN A 91 -4.66 4.96 -16.84
C ASN A 91 -3.37 4.49 -16.19
N VAL A 92 -3.48 3.61 -15.22
CA VAL A 92 -2.36 3.21 -14.36
C VAL A 92 -2.16 1.70 -14.45
N ILE A 93 -0.93 1.30 -14.76
CA ILE A 93 -0.49 -0.09 -14.72
C ILE A 93 0.76 -0.15 -13.84
N ILE A 94 0.79 -1.09 -12.90
CA ILE A 94 1.96 -1.39 -12.08
C ILE A 94 2.41 -2.82 -12.38
N ASN A 95 3.69 -2.98 -12.71
CA ASN A 95 4.29 -4.27 -12.99
C ASN A 95 5.47 -4.54 -12.04
N PHE A 96 5.54 -5.76 -11.55
CA PHE A 96 6.73 -6.32 -10.92
C PHE A 96 7.58 -6.99 -11.99
N ARG A 97 8.89 -6.74 -11.97
CA ARG A 97 9.88 -7.43 -12.82
C ARG A 97 10.82 -8.23 -11.94
N PHE A 98 11.11 -9.46 -12.35
CA PHE A 98 11.89 -10.43 -11.59
C PHE A 98 13.24 -10.68 -12.25
N GLY A 99 14.19 -11.26 -11.50
CA GLY A 99 15.55 -11.55 -11.98
C GLY A 99 15.64 -12.60 -13.08
N ASP A 100 14.58 -13.38 -13.31
CA ASP A 100 14.44 -14.35 -14.41
C ASP A 100 13.90 -13.70 -15.71
N ASN A 101 13.89 -12.36 -15.77
CA ASN A 101 13.31 -11.55 -16.85
C ASN A 101 11.79 -11.68 -17.04
N THR A 102 11.08 -12.36 -16.14
CA THR A 102 9.63 -12.38 -16.16
C THR A 102 9.04 -11.12 -15.53
N ALA A 103 7.78 -10.82 -15.86
CA ALA A 103 7.04 -9.72 -15.28
C ALA A 103 5.64 -10.17 -14.86
N GLN A 104 5.09 -9.50 -13.85
CA GLN A 104 3.72 -9.68 -13.39
C GLN A 104 3.04 -8.33 -13.25
N GLN A 105 1.88 -8.19 -13.88
CA GLN A 105 1.01 -7.04 -13.66
C GLN A 105 0.29 -7.21 -12.32
N VAL A 106 0.55 -6.30 -11.38
CA VAL A 106 -0.08 -6.33 -10.04
C VAL A 106 -1.24 -5.35 -9.93
N PHE A 107 -1.30 -4.37 -10.82
CA PHE A 107 -2.41 -3.43 -10.90
C PHE A 107 -2.61 -2.98 -12.34
N ARG A 108 -3.87 -2.87 -12.75
CA ARG A 108 -4.29 -2.19 -13.96
C ARG A 108 -5.67 -1.58 -13.75
N ARG A 109 -5.79 -0.28 -13.99
CA ARG A 109 -7.08 0.39 -14.06
C ARG A 109 -7.00 1.57 -15.02
N ASP A 110 -8.00 1.65 -15.89
CA ASP A 110 -8.21 2.79 -16.77
C ASP A 110 -9.16 3.79 -16.10
N GLY A 111 -8.96 5.09 -16.33
CA GLY A 111 -9.84 6.14 -15.81
C GLY A 111 -9.79 6.35 -14.29
N VAL A 112 -8.64 6.12 -13.63
CA VAL A 112 -8.45 6.42 -12.21
C VAL A 112 -8.53 7.94 -12.00
N ARG A 113 -9.58 8.40 -11.32
CA ARG A 113 -9.74 9.80 -10.95
C ARG A 113 -8.84 10.16 -9.77
N LEU A 114 -7.82 10.98 -10.01
CA LEU A 114 -7.00 11.57 -8.97
C LEU A 114 -7.47 13.00 -8.70
N VAL A 115 -7.70 13.35 -7.44
CA VAL A 115 -8.32 14.63 -7.05
C VAL A 115 -7.35 15.82 -6.98
N GLY A 116 -6.06 15.61 -7.24
CA GLY A 116 -5.02 16.63 -7.13
C GLY A 116 -4.56 16.84 -5.68
N GLY A 117 -3.25 16.92 -5.45
CA GLY A 117 -2.63 17.12 -4.14
C GLY A 117 -2.73 15.95 -3.14
N VAL A 118 -3.69 15.04 -3.34
CA VAL A 118 -3.92 13.88 -2.48
C VAL A 118 -3.16 12.65 -3.01
N PRO A 119 -2.35 11.98 -2.17
CA PRO A 119 -1.69 10.73 -2.53
C PRO A 119 -2.70 9.61 -2.80
N PHE A 120 -2.56 8.95 -3.95
CA PHE A 120 -3.25 7.71 -4.29
C PHE A 120 -2.27 6.55 -4.19
N GLN A 121 -2.56 5.60 -3.30
CA GLN A 121 -1.69 4.46 -3.03
C GLN A 121 -2.23 3.19 -3.67
N ILE A 122 -1.34 2.47 -4.35
CA ILE A 122 -1.59 1.15 -4.91
C ILE A 122 -0.68 0.18 -4.19
N ILE A 123 -1.25 -0.86 -3.58
CA ILE A 123 -0.53 -1.88 -2.85
C ILE A 123 -0.45 -3.14 -3.72
N GLY A 124 0.75 -3.70 -3.84
CA GLY A 124 0.99 -5.00 -4.49
C GLY A 124 1.81 -5.90 -3.59
N GLU A 125 1.49 -7.19 -3.58
CA GLU A 125 2.21 -8.21 -2.80
C GLU A 125 3.06 -9.09 -3.72
N PRO A 126 4.27 -9.48 -3.31
CA PRO A 126 5.06 -10.42 -4.10
C PRO A 126 4.34 -11.79 -4.16
N PRO A 127 4.51 -12.56 -5.24
CA PRO A 127 3.85 -13.87 -5.37
C PRO A 127 4.24 -14.87 -4.27
N SER A 128 5.45 -14.74 -3.74
CA SER A 128 5.93 -15.50 -2.60
C SER A 128 7.10 -14.79 -1.93
N SER A 129 7.43 -15.20 -0.70
CA SER A 129 8.62 -14.72 0.00
C SER A 129 9.91 -15.00 -0.77
N ALA A 130 9.96 -16.10 -1.53
CA ALA A 130 11.11 -16.49 -2.35
C ALA A 130 11.24 -15.66 -3.63
N ARG A 131 10.13 -15.25 -4.24
CA ARG A 131 10.09 -14.55 -5.53
C ARG A 131 9.85 -13.05 -5.35
N GLN A 132 10.92 -12.32 -5.04
CA GLN A 132 10.88 -10.87 -4.86
C GLN A 132 11.17 -10.15 -6.20
N PRO A 133 10.43 -9.08 -6.55
CA PRO A 133 10.79 -8.24 -7.68
C PRO A 133 12.15 -7.58 -7.48
N ILE A 134 12.87 -7.38 -8.57
CA ILE A 134 14.10 -6.58 -8.62
C ILE A 134 13.82 -5.14 -9.11
N GLN A 135 12.69 -4.95 -9.77
CA GLN A 135 12.26 -3.66 -10.30
C GLN A 135 10.74 -3.56 -10.24
N ILE A 136 10.25 -2.35 -9.95
CA ILE A 136 8.84 -1.99 -10.05
C ILE A 136 8.70 -0.95 -11.14
N ASN A 137 7.90 -1.27 -12.15
CA ASN A 137 7.56 -0.38 -13.25
C ASN A 137 6.17 0.22 -13.01
N THR A 138 6.08 1.55 -13.12
CA THR A 138 4.82 2.28 -13.15
C THR A 138 4.60 2.82 -14.56
N ASN A 139 3.52 2.42 -15.22
CA ASN A 139 3.08 3.00 -16.49
C ASN A 139 1.86 3.87 -16.22
N ILE A 140 2.01 5.19 -16.35
CA ILE A 140 0.97 6.17 -16.02
C ILE A 140 0.71 7.01 -17.26
N ARG A 141 -0.49 6.83 -17.83
CA ARG A 141 -1.00 7.57 -18.99
C ARG A 141 -2.09 8.52 -18.53
N GLY A 142 -2.32 9.58 -19.30
CA GLY A 142 -3.36 10.55 -19.02
C GLY A 142 -3.43 11.58 -20.15
N ARG A 143 -4.11 12.70 -19.88
CA ARG A 143 -4.16 13.82 -20.82
C ARG A 143 -2.77 14.43 -21.02
N GLN A 144 -2.45 14.83 -22.26
CA GLN A 144 -1.21 15.54 -22.58
C GLN A 144 -0.99 16.75 -21.65
N GLY A 145 0.21 16.85 -21.08
CA GLY A 145 0.61 17.92 -20.16
C GLY A 145 0.10 17.77 -18.73
N ALA A 146 -0.73 16.76 -18.41
CA ALA A 146 -1.13 16.49 -17.04
C ALA A 146 0.10 16.13 -16.19
N THR A 147 0.23 16.74 -15.01
CA THR A 147 1.39 16.57 -14.14
C THR A 147 1.09 15.74 -12.92
N TYR A 148 2.03 14.86 -12.57
CA TYR A 148 1.96 14.04 -11.37
C TYR A 148 3.34 13.79 -10.78
N ARG A 149 3.38 13.38 -9.52
CA ARG A 149 4.53 12.80 -8.85
C ARG A 149 4.27 11.31 -8.63
N VAL A 150 5.30 10.48 -8.81
CA VAL A 150 5.23 9.05 -8.52
C VAL A 150 6.47 8.59 -7.78
N GLY A 151 6.26 7.79 -6.72
CA GLY A 151 7.30 7.13 -5.95
C GLY A 151 6.86 5.72 -5.57
N VAL A 152 7.84 4.86 -5.27
CA VAL A 152 7.59 3.47 -4.86
C VAL A 152 8.34 3.19 -3.56
N SER A 153 7.73 2.39 -2.70
CA SER A 153 8.35 1.88 -1.47
C SER A 153 8.02 0.41 -1.26
N GLY A 154 8.85 -0.28 -0.48
CA GLY A 154 8.59 -1.61 0.03
C GLY A 154 8.51 -1.58 1.54
N CYS A 155 7.66 -2.42 2.12
CA CYS A 155 7.48 -2.48 3.55
C CYS A 155 7.67 -3.90 4.10
N THR A 156 8.21 -3.99 5.30
CA THR A 156 8.42 -5.23 6.06
C THR A 156 7.61 -5.19 7.34
N LYS A 157 6.97 -6.31 7.68
CA LYS A 157 6.46 -6.53 9.04
C LYS A 157 7.66 -6.63 10.00
N GLN A 158 7.60 -5.90 11.11
CA GLN A 158 8.53 -6.12 12.23
C GLN A 158 8.18 -7.42 12.96
#